data_AF-A0A164PX13-F1
#
_entry.id   AF-A0A164PX13-F1
#
_cell.length_a   1.000
_cell.length_b   1.000
_cell.length_c   1.000
_cell.angle_alpha   90.00
_cell.angle_beta   90.00
_cell.angle_gamma   90.00
#
_symmetry.space_group_name_H-M   'P 1'
#
loop_
_entity.id
_entity.type
_entity.pdbx_description
1 polymer ?
#
loop_
_entity_poly.entity_id
_entity_poly.type
_entity_poly.pdbx_seq_one_letter_code
_entity_poly.pdbx_strand_id
1 'polypeptide(L)'
;MRTDDPAPVELELSGGNVNEVVRVGDTVHRTGGPWTPTIHALLAWVRAQGVSVAPAPLGLDDAGREVLTWTEGEVGGWPLPDWLWDRSTLRESGAMLRAWHDATVGFGLARAVWRSPVREPAEVVCLNDAAPYNMVRADGTLVGFIDVDMASPGPRVWDVAYLAYRLCGWCEDMPAPPGLAPEERLAELLAGYGRDRAPAPDDVLSAMHDRLRDLADWTDAHARKTDRPDLHDHAAMYRRDAARLPRD
;
A
#
# COMPACT_ATOMS: atom_id res chain seq x y z
N MET A 1 -12.44 -46.15 -3.28
CA MET A 1 -12.36 -45.44 -4.57
C MET A 1 -12.13 -43.98 -4.21
N ARG A 2 -10.87 -43.54 -4.28
CA ARG A 2 -10.48 -42.14 -4.04
C ARG A 2 -11.07 -41.34 -5.20
N THR A 3 -11.84 -40.31 -4.88
CA THR A 3 -12.27 -39.28 -5.83
C THR A 3 -11.02 -38.45 -6.14
N ASP A 4 -10.49 -38.59 -7.35
CA ASP A 4 -9.53 -37.64 -7.91
C ASP A 4 -10.31 -36.35 -8.19
N ASP A 5 -10.34 -35.45 -7.21
CA ASP A 5 -10.77 -34.08 -7.49
C ASP A 5 -9.76 -33.46 -8.48
N PRO A 6 -10.22 -32.86 -9.59
CA PRO A 6 -9.32 -32.18 -10.51
C PRO A 6 -8.56 -31.08 -9.76
N ALA A 7 -7.27 -30.94 -10.08
CA ALA A 7 -6.45 -29.85 -9.57
C ALA A 7 -7.19 -28.52 -9.81
N PRO A 8 -7.24 -27.62 -8.82
CA PRO A 8 -8.00 -26.40 -8.94
C PRO A 8 -7.43 -25.53 -10.08
N VAL A 9 -8.32 -24.86 -10.80
CA VAL A 9 -7.93 -24.02 -11.94
C VAL A 9 -7.17 -22.80 -11.44
N GLU A 10 -5.90 -22.71 -11.84
CA GLU A 10 -4.99 -21.60 -11.57
C GLU A 10 -5.16 -20.51 -12.64
N LEU A 11 -5.47 -19.28 -12.23
CA LEU A 11 -5.56 -18.11 -13.12
C LEU A 11 -4.40 -17.16 -12.83
N GLU A 12 -3.47 -17.00 -13.77
CA GLU A 12 -2.42 -15.99 -13.69
C GLU A 12 -3.01 -14.59 -13.65
N LEU A 13 -2.57 -13.77 -12.70
CA LEU A 13 -2.93 -12.36 -12.59
C LEU A 13 -1.79 -11.50 -13.14
N SER A 14 -2.08 -10.64 -14.12
CA SER A 14 -1.15 -9.63 -14.61
C SER A 14 -1.22 -8.36 -13.74
N GLY A 15 -0.07 -7.81 -13.33
CA GLY A 15 0.00 -6.53 -12.60
C GLY A 15 1.13 -6.41 -11.55
N GLY A 16 1.72 -7.52 -11.10
CA GLY A 16 2.84 -7.52 -10.16
C GLY A 16 4.19 -7.64 -10.88
N ASN A 17 5.12 -6.71 -10.64
CA ASN A 17 6.36 -6.61 -11.42
C ASN A 17 7.42 -7.71 -11.15
N VAL A 18 7.17 -8.75 -10.36
CA VAL A 18 8.24 -9.72 -9.99
C VAL A 18 7.80 -11.18 -9.69
N ASN A 19 6.52 -11.52 -9.45
CA ASN A 19 6.16 -12.85 -8.93
C ASN A 19 4.98 -13.51 -9.67
N GLU A 20 4.98 -14.84 -9.74
CA GLU A 20 3.84 -15.66 -10.15
C GLU A 20 2.73 -15.49 -9.10
N VAL A 21 1.66 -14.80 -9.48
CA VAL A 21 0.46 -14.60 -8.66
C VAL A 21 -0.69 -15.29 -9.35
N VAL A 22 -1.30 -16.23 -8.64
CA VAL A 22 -2.34 -17.09 -9.16
C VAL A 22 -3.58 -16.97 -8.31
N ARG A 23 -4.73 -16.76 -8.94
CA ARG A 23 -6.03 -16.94 -8.28
C ARG A 23 -6.45 -18.41 -8.34
N VAL A 24 -6.82 -18.95 -7.18
CA VAL A 24 -7.33 -20.31 -7.00
C VAL A 24 -8.66 -20.22 -6.25
N GLY A 25 -9.78 -20.27 -6.96
CA GLY A 25 -11.11 -20.04 -6.38
C GLY A 25 -11.21 -18.66 -5.72
N ASP A 26 -11.44 -18.64 -4.41
CA ASP A 26 -11.54 -17.43 -3.58
C ASP A 26 -10.23 -17.08 -2.85
N THR A 27 -9.10 -17.56 -3.38
CA THR A 27 -7.76 -17.34 -2.79
C THR A 27 -6.76 -16.85 -3.81
N VAL A 28 -5.71 -16.20 -3.32
CA VAL A 28 -4.51 -15.81 -4.09
C VAL A 28 -3.33 -16.57 -3.54
N HIS A 29 -2.63 -17.24 -4.44
CA HIS A 29 -1.37 -17.93 -4.19
C HIS A 29 -0.24 -17.11 -4.81
N ARG A 30 0.76 -16.73 -4.02
CA ARG A 30 1.90 -15.93 -4.50
C ARG A 30 3.20 -16.29 -3.82
N THR A 31 4.32 -15.96 -4.46
CA THR A 31 5.64 -16.13 -3.86
C THR A 31 5.77 -15.28 -2.59
N GLY A 32 5.97 -15.93 -1.44
CA GLY A 32 6.29 -15.27 -0.18
C GLY A 32 7.79 -14.99 -0.01
N GLY A 33 8.16 -14.42 1.14
CA GLY A 33 9.55 -14.17 1.52
C GLY A 33 9.78 -14.34 3.03
N PRO A 34 11.01 -14.05 3.52
CA PRO A 34 11.31 -14.15 4.95
C PRO A 34 10.40 -13.31 5.86
N TRP A 35 9.74 -12.28 5.32
CA TRP A 35 8.77 -11.43 6.01
C TRP A 35 7.36 -12.03 6.10
N THR A 36 7.01 -13.01 5.26
CA THR A 36 5.64 -13.57 5.17
C THR A 36 5.07 -14.02 6.52
N PRO A 37 5.81 -14.72 7.40
CA PRO A 37 5.29 -15.06 8.73
C PRO A 37 4.90 -13.84 9.57
N THR A 38 5.65 -12.73 9.47
CA THR A 38 5.34 -11.47 10.16
C THR A 38 4.09 -10.83 9.58
N ILE A 39 3.98 -10.76 8.24
CA ILE A 39 2.81 -10.20 7.56
C ILE A 39 1.55 -11.00 7.87
N HIS A 40 1.64 -12.34 7.87
CA HIS A 40 0.53 -13.19 8.29
C HIS A 40 0.11 -12.94 9.74
N ALA A 41 1.06 -12.83 10.67
CA ALA A 41 0.76 -12.49 12.06
C ALA A 41 0.11 -11.12 12.20
N LEU A 42 0.57 -10.13 11.43
CA LEU A 42 0.00 -8.77 11.39
C LEU A 42 -1.43 -8.78 10.85
N LEU A 43 -1.68 -9.44 9.73
CA LEU A 43 -3.01 -9.52 9.13
C LEU A 43 -4.01 -10.23 10.06
N ALA A 44 -3.58 -11.30 10.72
CA ALA A 44 -4.39 -11.99 11.73
C ALA A 44 -4.69 -11.08 12.93
N TRP A 45 -3.70 -10.31 13.40
CA TRP A 45 -3.87 -9.33 14.48
C TRP A 45 -4.86 -8.23 14.12
N VAL A 46 -4.69 -7.58 12.97
CA VAL A 46 -5.57 -6.50 12.50
C VAL A 46 -7.02 -6.98 12.38
N ARG A 47 -7.21 -8.21 11.88
CA ARG A 47 -8.53 -8.85 11.81
C ARG A 47 -9.12 -9.17 13.17
N ALA A 48 -8.30 -9.57 14.16
CA ALA A 48 -8.76 -9.76 15.53
C ALA A 48 -9.20 -8.44 16.20
N GLN A 49 -8.75 -7.28 15.69
CA GLN A 49 -9.25 -5.96 16.09
C GLN A 49 -10.53 -5.54 15.33
N GLY A 50 -11.09 -6.41 14.48
CA GLY A 50 -12.30 -6.14 13.70
C GLY A 50 -12.06 -5.35 12.41
N VAL A 51 -10.82 -5.19 11.97
CA VAL A 51 -10.47 -4.44 10.75
C VAL A 51 -10.17 -5.41 9.61
N SER A 52 -10.85 -5.24 8.48
CA SER A 52 -10.78 -6.13 7.31
C SER A 52 -10.29 -5.44 6.03
N VAL A 53 -9.45 -4.41 6.17
CA VAL A 53 -8.97 -3.57 5.06
C VAL A 53 -7.85 -4.20 4.23
N ALA A 54 -7.49 -5.45 4.50
CA ALA A 54 -6.48 -6.22 3.75
C ALA A 54 -6.86 -7.71 3.71
N PRO A 55 -6.36 -8.50 2.74
CA PRO A 55 -6.62 -9.95 2.65
C PRO A 55 -6.39 -10.73 3.94
N ALA A 56 -7.13 -11.81 4.16
CA ALA A 56 -6.92 -12.71 5.29
C ALA A 56 -5.80 -13.69 4.98
N PRO A 57 -4.89 -13.96 5.93
CA PRO A 57 -3.85 -14.96 5.75
C PRO A 57 -4.46 -16.36 5.92
N LEU A 58 -4.20 -17.26 4.97
CA LEU A 58 -4.69 -18.64 4.98
C LEU A 58 -3.56 -19.67 5.16
N GLY A 59 -2.31 -19.21 5.28
CA GLY A 59 -1.14 -20.05 5.49
C GLY A 59 -0.30 -20.20 4.22
N LEU A 60 0.37 -21.34 4.09
CA LEU A 60 1.16 -21.67 2.90
C LEU A 60 0.52 -22.87 2.20
N ASP A 61 0.62 -22.92 0.87
CA ASP A 61 0.21 -24.09 0.10
C ASP A 61 1.30 -25.18 0.08
N ASP A 62 1.02 -26.31 -0.58
CA ASP A 62 1.94 -27.45 -0.68
C ASP A 62 3.25 -27.12 -1.43
N ALA A 63 3.27 -26.07 -2.25
CA ALA A 63 4.46 -25.56 -2.92
C ALA A 63 5.21 -24.51 -2.09
N GLY A 64 4.71 -24.17 -0.90
CA GLY A 64 5.27 -23.14 -0.03
C GLY A 64 4.93 -21.71 -0.45
N ARG A 65 3.95 -21.51 -1.34
CA ARG A 65 3.44 -20.19 -1.72
C ARG A 65 2.57 -19.62 -0.59
N GLU A 66 2.62 -18.31 -0.43
CA GLU A 66 1.72 -17.58 0.45
C GLU A 66 0.28 -17.70 -0.07
N VAL A 67 -0.66 -18.01 0.83
CA VAL A 67 -2.09 -18.07 0.50
C VAL A 67 -2.84 -17.00 1.28
N LEU A 68 -3.52 -16.12 0.54
CA LEU A 68 -4.39 -15.07 1.07
C LEU A 68 -5.80 -15.21 0.50
N THR A 69 -6.81 -14.66 1.18
CA THR A 69 -8.16 -14.54 0.60
C THR A 69 -8.15 -13.62 -0.63
N TRP A 70 -8.95 -13.94 -1.64
CA TRP A 70 -9.24 -13.03 -2.74
C TRP A 70 -10.07 -11.83 -2.24
N THR A 71 -9.75 -10.64 -2.74
CA THR A 71 -10.54 -9.42 -2.51
C THR A 71 -11.29 -9.11 -3.80
N GLU A 72 -12.61 -9.32 -3.82
CA GLU A 72 -13.43 -9.00 -4.98
C GLU A 72 -13.48 -7.49 -5.23
N GLY A 73 -13.27 -7.07 -6.48
CA GLY A 73 -13.39 -5.68 -6.90
C GLY A 73 -12.47 -5.29 -8.05
N GLU A 74 -12.56 -4.01 -8.42
CA GLU A 74 -11.72 -3.35 -9.41
C GLU A 74 -10.48 -2.75 -8.74
N VAL A 75 -9.29 -2.97 -9.32
CA VAL A 75 -8.02 -2.43 -8.81
C VAL A 75 -7.73 -1.07 -9.45
N GLY A 76 -7.16 -0.12 -8.70
CA GLY A 76 -6.72 1.19 -9.18
C GLY A 76 -5.44 1.18 -10.04
N GLY A 77 -5.26 0.16 -10.88
CA GLY A 77 -4.11 -0.01 -11.78
C GLY A 77 -4.20 0.83 -13.05
N TRP A 78 -3.21 0.69 -13.94
CA TRP A 78 -3.24 1.36 -15.25
C TRP A 78 -4.15 0.62 -16.26
N PRO A 79 -4.96 1.34 -17.08
CA PRO A 79 -5.18 2.78 -17.06
C PRO A 79 -5.89 3.26 -15.79
N LEU A 80 -5.40 4.37 -15.21
CA LEU A 80 -5.91 4.90 -13.95
C LEU A 80 -7.43 5.12 -14.02
N PRO A 81 -8.23 4.48 -13.15
CA PRO A 81 -9.66 4.66 -13.19
C PRO A 81 -10.08 6.01 -12.60
N ASP A 82 -11.13 6.60 -13.17
CA ASP A 82 -11.62 7.93 -12.81
C ASP A 82 -11.99 8.05 -11.32
N TRP A 83 -12.44 6.94 -10.72
CA TRP A 83 -12.87 6.92 -9.33
C TRP A 83 -11.76 7.24 -8.33
N LEU A 84 -10.48 7.11 -8.72
CA LEU A 84 -9.35 7.50 -7.86
C LEU A 84 -9.41 8.98 -7.47
N TRP A 85 -10.02 9.81 -8.31
CA TRP A 85 -10.01 11.26 -8.17
C TRP A 85 -11.22 11.82 -7.44
N ASP A 86 -12.20 10.97 -7.11
CA ASP A 86 -13.41 11.33 -6.40
C ASP A 86 -13.08 11.78 -4.96
N ARG A 87 -13.82 12.77 -4.47
CA ARG A 87 -13.71 13.22 -3.06
C ARG A 87 -14.03 12.10 -2.07
N SER A 88 -14.98 11.23 -2.43
CA SER A 88 -15.30 10.05 -1.62
C SER A 88 -14.10 9.12 -1.50
N THR A 89 -13.39 8.85 -2.59
CA THR A 89 -12.20 8.01 -2.59
C THR A 89 -11.09 8.58 -1.71
N LEU A 90 -10.84 9.90 -1.75
CA LEU A 90 -9.87 10.55 -0.85
C LEU A 90 -10.24 10.32 0.63
N ARG A 91 -11.52 10.52 0.98
CA ARG A 91 -12.03 10.33 2.35
C ARG A 91 -11.99 8.87 2.79
N GLU A 92 -12.44 7.96 1.94
CA GLU A 92 -12.42 6.51 2.18
C GLU A 92 -11.00 6.00 2.36
N SER A 93 -10.05 6.49 1.54
CA SER A 93 -8.63 6.13 1.65
C SER A 93 -8.04 6.59 2.99
N GLY A 94 -8.33 7.84 3.40
CA GLY A 94 -7.92 8.35 4.71
C GLY A 94 -8.51 7.53 5.86
N ALA A 95 -9.80 7.22 5.81
CA ALA A 95 -10.49 6.44 6.83
C ALA A 95 -9.96 4.99 6.92
N MET A 96 -9.71 4.35 5.77
CA MET A 96 -9.17 3.01 5.67
C MET A 96 -7.75 2.93 6.21
N LEU A 97 -6.90 3.90 5.84
CA LEU A 97 -5.53 4.00 6.36
C LEU A 97 -5.52 4.25 7.86
N ARG A 98 -6.45 5.06 8.39
CA ARG A 98 -6.63 5.25 9.83
C ARG A 98 -7.02 3.94 10.53
N ALA A 99 -7.99 3.20 9.97
CA ALA A 99 -8.45 1.93 10.54
C ALA A 99 -7.30 0.91 10.62
N TRP A 100 -6.49 0.81 9.56
CA TRP A 100 -5.25 0.02 9.57
C TRP A 100 -4.33 0.46 10.71
N HIS A 101 -3.93 1.74 10.72
CA HIS A 101 -3.01 2.28 11.71
C HIS A 101 -3.47 2.03 13.16
N ASP A 102 -4.73 2.28 13.48
CA ASP A 102 -5.27 2.06 14.81
C ASP A 102 -5.28 0.58 15.20
N ALA A 103 -5.63 -0.32 14.27
CA ALA A 103 -5.63 -1.76 14.53
C ALA A 103 -4.21 -2.33 14.74
N THR A 104 -3.18 -1.70 14.18
CA THR A 104 -1.78 -2.16 14.36
C THR A 104 -1.17 -1.77 15.71
N VAL A 105 -1.81 -0.86 16.46
CA VAL A 105 -1.33 -0.45 17.78
C VAL A 105 -1.33 -1.67 18.71
N GLY A 106 -0.18 -1.92 19.37
CA GLY A 106 0.00 -3.05 20.27
C GLY A 106 0.37 -4.37 19.58
N PHE A 107 0.53 -4.39 18.25
CA PHE A 107 1.07 -5.56 17.55
C PHE A 107 2.46 -5.91 18.07
N GLY A 108 2.67 -7.19 18.38
CA GLY A 108 3.94 -7.68 18.94
C GLY A 108 5.07 -7.65 17.93
N LEU A 109 6.09 -6.81 18.17
CA LEU A 109 7.26 -6.67 17.29
C LEU A 109 8.39 -7.67 17.57
N ALA A 110 8.26 -8.49 18.62
CA ALA A 110 9.29 -9.44 19.01
C ALA A 110 9.51 -10.49 17.91
N ARG A 111 10.75 -10.58 17.41
CA ARG A 111 11.16 -11.52 16.33
C ARG A 111 10.49 -11.24 14.97
N ALA A 112 9.84 -10.09 14.81
CA ALA A 112 9.29 -9.66 13.53
C ALA A 112 10.42 -9.45 12.50
N VAL A 113 10.23 -10.02 11.32
CA VAL A 113 11.07 -9.81 10.13
C VAL A 113 10.28 -8.98 9.13
N TRP A 114 10.78 -7.80 8.81
CA TRP A 114 10.14 -6.86 7.89
C TRP A 114 10.90 -6.82 6.56
N ARG A 115 10.17 -6.65 5.45
CA ARG A 115 10.77 -6.43 4.13
C ARG A 115 11.32 -5.00 4.02
N SER A 116 10.54 -4.04 4.51
CA SER A 116 10.89 -2.63 4.57
C SER A 116 11.63 -2.29 5.86
N PRO A 117 12.48 -1.24 5.86
CA PRO A 117 13.12 -0.77 7.08
C PRO A 117 12.07 -0.29 8.11
N VAL A 118 12.38 -0.47 9.39
CA VAL A 118 11.67 0.18 10.49
C VAL A 118 12.04 1.67 10.51
N ARG A 119 11.05 2.54 10.72
CA ARG A 119 11.26 3.98 10.88
C ARG A 119 10.80 4.44 12.27
N GLU A 120 11.65 5.18 12.96
CA GLU A 120 11.31 5.76 14.25
C GLU A 120 10.79 7.20 14.09
N PRO A 121 9.82 7.64 14.92
CA PRO A 121 9.14 6.87 15.96
C PRO A 121 8.16 5.83 15.38
N ALA A 122 8.23 4.59 15.84
CA ALA A 122 7.37 3.50 15.41
C ALA A 122 6.01 3.55 16.16
N GLU A 123 5.12 4.43 15.72
CA GLU A 123 3.79 4.63 16.33
C GLU A 123 2.80 3.52 15.97
N VAL A 124 2.93 2.98 14.75
CA VAL A 124 2.03 2.04 14.09
C VAL A 124 2.83 1.16 13.14
N VAL A 125 2.21 0.13 12.56
CA VAL A 125 2.77 -0.54 11.38
C VAL A 125 2.22 0.15 10.14
N CYS A 126 3.06 0.88 9.41
CA CYS A 126 2.71 1.52 8.14
C CYS A 126 2.56 0.45 7.05
N LEU A 127 1.71 0.68 6.06
CA LEU A 127 1.65 -0.10 4.82
C LEU A 127 2.88 0.15 3.94
N ASN A 128 3.40 1.38 3.94
CA ASN A 128 4.52 1.88 3.13
C ASN A 128 4.33 1.85 1.60
N ASP A 129 3.31 1.16 1.11
CA ASP A 129 2.94 1.04 -0.30
C ASP A 129 1.40 1.18 -0.51
N ALA A 130 0.78 2.08 0.25
CA ALA A 130 -0.61 2.47 0.07
C ALA A 130 -0.75 3.32 -1.20
N ALA A 131 -0.94 2.65 -2.33
CA ALA A 131 -0.98 3.25 -3.67
C ALA A 131 -2.16 2.70 -4.51
N PRO A 132 -2.58 3.43 -5.57
CA PRO A 132 -3.72 3.06 -6.42
C PRO A 132 -3.73 1.63 -6.94
N TYR A 133 -2.59 1.12 -7.41
CA TYR A 133 -2.47 -0.26 -7.90
C TYR A 133 -2.66 -1.33 -6.81
N ASN A 134 -2.67 -0.93 -5.54
CA ASN A 134 -2.97 -1.79 -4.39
C ASN A 134 -4.36 -1.51 -3.81
N MET A 135 -5.15 -0.59 -4.36
CA MET A 135 -6.49 -0.25 -3.87
C MET A 135 -7.55 -1.03 -4.62
N VAL A 136 -8.47 -1.64 -3.89
CA VAL A 136 -9.60 -2.39 -4.46
C VAL A 136 -10.90 -1.66 -4.18
N ARG A 137 -11.72 -1.49 -5.22
CA ARG A 137 -13.06 -0.89 -5.16
C ARG A 137 -14.12 -1.93 -5.53
N ALA A 138 -15.16 -2.06 -4.73
CA ALA A 138 -16.33 -2.87 -5.05
C ALA A 138 -17.61 -2.09 -4.73
N ASP A 139 -18.63 -2.26 -5.56
CA ASP A 139 -19.96 -1.64 -5.39
C ASP A 139 -19.91 -0.13 -5.11
N GLY A 140 -18.97 0.56 -5.76
CA GLY A 140 -18.80 2.01 -5.65
C GLY A 140 -17.96 2.49 -4.46
N THR A 141 -17.46 1.60 -3.60
CA THR A 141 -16.71 1.93 -2.37
C THR A 141 -15.35 1.24 -2.32
N LEU A 142 -14.36 1.85 -1.67
CA LEU A 142 -13.09 1.17 -1.37
C LEU A 142 -13.30 0.05 -0.35
N VAL A 143 -12.81 -1.14 -0.68
CA VAL A 143 -12.98 -2.34 0.16
C VAL A 143 -11.69 -2.84 0.79
N GLY A 144 -10.52 -2.45 0.28
CA GLY A 144 -9.26 -2.79 0.92
C GLY A 144 -8.02 -2.40 0.13
N PHE A 145 -6.88 -2.60 0.80
CA PHE A 145 -5.55 -2.65 0.21
C PHE A 145 -5.11 -4.10 0.00
N ILE A 146 -4.48 -4.38 -1.14
CA ILE A 146 -3.76 -5.62 -1.41
C ILE A 146 -2.25 -5.34 -1.35
N ASP A 147 -1.45 -6.41 -1.45
CA ASP A 147 0.02 -6.36 -1.46
C ASP A 147 0.65 -5.56 -0.30
N VAL A 148 0.33 -5.94 0.93
CA VAL A 148 0.82 -5.26 2.14
C VAL A 148 2.21 -5.72 2.60
N ASP A 149 2.99 -6.32 1.71
CA ASP A 149 4.32 -6.90 2.00
C ASP A 149 5.37 -5.87 2.43
N MET A 150 5.15 -4.63 2.00
CA MET A 150 6.02 -3.51 2.35
C MET A 150 5.73 -2.97 3.75
N ALA A 151 4.76 -3.52 4.48
CA ALA A 151 4.42 -3.05 5.80
C ALA A 151 5.62 -3.13 6.75
N SER A 152 5.81 -2.10 7.57
CA SER A 152 6.81 -2.06 8.63
C SER A 152 6.48 -0.98 9.67
N PRO A 153 6.99 -1.10 10.91
CA PRO A 153 6.79 -0.08 11.93
C PRO A 153 7.30 1.30 11.51
N GLY A 154 6.49 2.34 11.75
CA GLY A 154 6.73 3.70 11.29
C GLY A 154 5.82 4.74 11.96
N PRO A 155 6.10 6.03 11.76
CA PRO A 155 5.21 7.10 12.19
C PRO A 155 4.03 7.24 11.23
N ARG A 156 2.84 7.56 11.73
CA ARG A 156 1.61 7.65 10.92
C ARG A 156 1.76 8.58 9.72
N VAL A 157 2.44 9.70 9.94
CA VAL A 157 2.66 10.73 8.91
C VAL A 157 3.42 10.20 7.70
N TRP A 158 4.29 9.20 7.87
CA TRP A 158 5.07 8.61 6.78
C TRP A 158 4.19 7.92 5.75
N ASP A 159 3.20 7.15 6.22
CA ASP A 159 2.26 6.44 5.35
C ASP A 159 1.22 7.39 4.75
N VAL A 160 0.72 8.35 5.56
CA VAL A 160 -0.20 9.40 5.08
C VAL A 160 0.45 10.24 3.99
N ALA A 161 1.73 10.58 4.12
CA ALA A 161 2.48 11.34 3.13
C ALA A 161 2.63 10.58 1.81
N TYR A 162 2.90 9.27 1.85
CA TYR A 162 2.99 8.47 0.64
C TYR A 162 1.62 8.33 -0.06
N LEU A 163 0.55 8.05 0.69
CA LEU A 163 -0.80 8.00 0.14
C LEU A 163 -1.22 9.35 -0.47
N ALA A 164 -0.93 10.45 0.23
CA ALA A 164 -1.21 11.80 -0.26
C ALA A 164 -0.44 12.11 -1.56
N TYR A 165 0.83 11.74 -1.65
CA TYR A 165 1.61 11.87 -2.88
C TYR A 165 0.91 11.21 -4.07
N ARG A 166 0.39 9.99 -3.88
CA ARG A 166 -0.26 9.21 -4.95
C ARG A 166 -1.66 9.69 -5.32
N LEU A 167 -2.42 10.28 -4.39
CA LEU A 167 -3.84 10.63 -4.60
C LEU A 167 -4.12 12.14 -4.71
N CYS A 168 -3.22 12.99 -4.26
CA CYS A 168 -3.46 14.44 -4.19
C CYS A 168 -2.86 15.22 -5.37
N GLY A 169 -2.31 14.54 -6.39
CA GLY A 169 -1.87 15.19 -7.63
C GLY A 169 -0.47 15.80 -7.60
N TRP A 170 0.39 15.39 -6.66
CA TRP A 170 1.82 15.75 -6.66
C TRP A 170 2.69 14.81 -7.50
N CYS A 171 2.16 13.64 -7.87
CA CYS A 171 2.86 12.58 -8.60
C CYS A 171 2.82 12.83 -10.11
N GLU A 172 3.98 13.12 -10.74
CA GLU A 172 4.00 13.53 -12.16
C GLU A 172 3.58 12.43 -13.16
N ASP A 173 3.81 11.16 -12.82
CA ASP A 173 3.37 10.02 -13.65
C ASP A 173 1.89 9.68 -13.43
N MET A 174 1.23 10.32 -12.46
CA MET A 174 -0.19 10.20 -12.15
C MET A 174 -0.87 11.57 -12.09
N PRO A 175 -0.97 12.30 -13.23
CA PRO A 175 -1.54 13.63 -13.23
C PRO A 175 -3.02 13.59 -12.83
N ALA A 176 -3.37 14.30 -11.75
CA ALA A 176 -4.75 14.45 -11.33
C ALA A 176 -5.55 15.28 -12.36
N PRO A 177 -6.84 14.99 -12.57
CA PRO A 177 -7.68 15.80 -13.44
C PRO A 177 -7.84 17.23 -12.88
N PRO A 178 -8.05 18.24 -13.75
CA PRO A 178 -8.34 19.60 -13.32
C PRO A 178 -9.54 19.65 -12.36
N GLY A 179 -9.52 20.56 -11.39
CA GLY A 179 -10.70 20.87 -10.56
C GLY A 179 -10.36 21.16 -9.10
N LEU A 180 -9.63 20.26 -8.45
CA LEU A 180 -9.16 20.44 -7.08
C LEU A 180 -7.64 20.63 -7.06
N ALA A 181 -7.18 21.67 -6.36
CA ALA A 181 -5.78 21.87 -6.08
C ALA A 181 -5.26 20.74 -5.15
N PRO A 182 -3.94 20.41 -5.19
CA PRO A 182 -3.38 19.37 -4.35
C PRO A 182 -3.65 19.52 -2.85
N GLU A 183 -3.62 20.75 -2.35
CA GLU A 183 -3.88 21.08 -0.94
C GLU A 183 -5.35 20.82 -0.55
N GLU A 184 -6.29 21.06 -1.48
CA GLU A 184 -7.70 20.73 -1.27
C GLU A 184 -7.93 19.22 -1.23
N ARG A 185 -7.22 18.46 -2.10
CA ARG A 185 -7.26 17.00 -2.08
C ARG A 185 -6.69 16.43 -0.79
N LEU A 186 -5.57 17.00 -0.31
CA LEU A 186 -4.98 16.65 0.97
C LEU A 186 -5.96 16.92 2.12
N ALA A 187 -6.67 18.05 2.11
CA ALA A 187 -7.67 18.35 3.12
C ALA A 187 -8.82 17.33 3.16
N GLU A 188 -9.29 16.86 2.00
CA GLU A 188 -10.31 15.79 1.91
C GLU A 188 -9.79 14.45 2.47
N LEU A 189 -8.54 14.09 2.15
CA LEU A 189 -7.89 12.88 2.65
C LEU A 189 -7.69 12.92 4.18
N LEU A 190 -7.17 14.02 4.71
CA LEU A 190 -7.00 14.22 6.15
C LEU A 190 -8.34 14.29 6.91
N ALA A 191 -9.38 14.83 6.27
CA ALA A 191 -10.73 14.79 6.83
C ALA A 191 -11.25 13.36 6.97
N GLY A 192 -10.94 12.48 6.02
CA GLY A 192 -11.24 11.05 6.10
C GLY A 192 -10.45 10.32 7.19
N TYR A 193 -9.16 10.67 7.35
CA TYR A 193 -8.28 10.08 8.37
C TYR A 193 -8.72 10.40 9.82
N GLY A 194 -9.42 11.53 10.00
CA GLY A 194 -9.99 11.95 11.28
C GLY A 194 -9.16 13.03 11.98
N ARG A 195 -9.82 14.16 12.28
CA ARG A 195 -9.19 15.38 12.83
C ARG A 195 -8.51 15.20 14.18
N ASP A 196 -8.86 14.15 14.93
CA ASP A 196 -8.30 13.81 16.24
C ASP A 196 -6.87 13.25 16.16
N ARG A 197 -6.50 12.65 15.03
CA ARG A 197 -5.21 11.96 14.85
C ARG A 197 -4.51 12.27 13.54
N ALA A 198 -5.17 12.98 12.62
CA ALA A 198 -4.56 13.39 11.37
C ALA A 198 -3.31 14.25 11.63
N PRO A 199 -2.17 13.95 10.98
CA PRO A 199 -1.01 14.85 11.01
C PRO A 199 -1.38 16.23 10.43
N ALA A 200 -0.67 17.27 10.86
CA ALA A 200 -0.88 18.60 10.28
C ALA A 200 -0.47 18.59 8.79
N PRO A 201 -1.11 19.39 7.92
CA PRO A 201 -0.75 19.45 6.50
C PRO A 201 0.74 19.70 6.25
N ASP A 202 1.35 20.61 7.00
CA ASP A 202 2.77 20.95 6.84
C ASP A 202 3.68 19.77 7.22
N ASP A 203 3.32 19.01 8.27
CA ASP A 203 4.02 17.77 8.64
C ASP A 203 3.92 16.71 7.53
N VAL A 204 2.76 16.62 6.86
CA VAL A 204 2.57 15.70 5.73
C VAL A 204 3.44 16.10 4.55
N LEU A 205 3.51 17.39 4.20
CA LEU A 205 4.33 17.88 3.10
C LEU A 205 5.83 17.67 3.38
N SER A 206 6.26 17.95 4.61
CA SER A 206 7.63 17.70 5.06
C SER A 206 7.99 16.21 5.01
N ALA A 207 7.13 15.34 5.57
CA ALA A 207 7.29 13.89 5.48
C ALA A 207 7.26 13.37 4.03
N MET A 208 6.45 13.99 3.15
CA MET A 208 6.38 13.63 1.73
C MET A 208 7.69 13.94 1.01
N HIS A 209 8.29 15.11 1.27
CA HIS A 209 9.61 15.44 0.74
C HIS A 209 10.64 14.37 1.11
N ASP A 210 10.71 14.01 2.40
CA ASP A 210 11.66 13.01 2.89
C ASP A 210 11.36 11.61 2.35
N ARG A 211 10.08 11.23 2.25
CA ARG A 211 9.64 9.96 1.66
C ARG A 211 10.08 9.82 0.21
N LEU A 212 9.91 10.87 -0.59
CA LEU A 212 10.30 10.86 -2.00
C LEU A 212 11.81 10.80 -2.18
N ARG A 213 12.59 11.43 -1.29
CA ARG A 213 14.05 11.31 -1.28
C ARG A 213 14.50 9.88 -0.93
N ASP A 214 13.89 9.30 0.10
CA ASP A 214 14.12 7.91 0.52
C ASP A 214 13.79 6.91 -0.60
N LEU A 215 12.67 7.11 -1.31
CA LEU A 215 12.29 6.32 -2.48
C LEU A 215 13.27 6.49 -3.63
N ALA A 216 13.72 7.70 -3.92
CA ALA A 216 14.70 7.95 -4.97
C ALA A 216 16.02 7.22 -4.70
N ASP A 217 16.53 7.32 -3.48
CA ASP A 217 17.80 6.69 -3.09
C ASP A 217 17.69 5.16 -3.07
N TRP A 218 16.57 4.62 -2.58
CA TRP A 218 16.28 3.19 -2.67
C TRP A 218 16.18 2.71 -4.12
N THR A 219 15.49 3.46 -4.97
CA THR A 219 15.29 3.12 -6.40
C THR A 219 16.62 3.11 -7.14
N ASP A 220 17.49 4.09 -6.90
CA ASP A 220 18.84 4.13 -7.48
C ASP A 220 19.72 2.97 -7.00
N ALA A 221 19.63 2.62 -5.71
CA ALA A 221 20.34 1.47 -5.18
C ALA A 221 19.82 0.16 -5.78
N HIS A 222 18.51 0.05 -5.96
CA HIS A 222 17.86 -1.10 -6.60
C HIS A 222 18.29 -1.22 -8.07
N ALA A 223 18.24 -0.13 -8.83
CA ALA A 223 18.70 -0.06 -10.22
C ALA A 223 20.11 -0.62 -10.40
N ARG A 224 21.05 -0.21 -9.53
CA ARG A 224 22.44 -0.70 -9.52
C ARG A 224 22.53 -2.18 -9.15
N LYS A 225 21.70 -2.65 -8.21
CA LYS A 225 21.72 -4.03 -7.73
C LYS A 225 21.12 -5.02 -8.73
N THR A 226 20.12 -4.59 -9.50
CA THR A 226 19.36 -5.43 -10.44
C THR A 226 19.71 -5.21 -11.90
N ASP A 227 20.69 -4.34 -12.19
CA ASP A 227 21.11 -3.96 -13.55
C ASP A 227 19.93 -3.45 -14.41
N ARG A 228 19.10 -2.61 -13.79
CA ARG A 228 17.88 -2.02 -14.37
C ARG A 228 18.03 -0.50 -14.51
N PRO A 229 18.71 -0.02 -15.58
CA PRO A 229 19.04 1.39 -15.72
C PRO A 229 17.81 2.29 -15.89
N ASP A 230 16.69 1.74 -16.36
CA ASP A 230 15.41 2.45 -16.50
C ASP A 230 14.88 3.00 -15.16
N LEU A 231 15.23 2.35 -14.05
CA LEU A 231 14.82 2.79 -12.72
C LEU A 231 15.51 4.10 -12.26
N HIS A 232 16.63 4.49 -12.88
CA HIS A 232 17.25 5.79 -12.60
C HIS A 232 16.33 6.96 -12.98
N ASP A 233 15.51 6.80 -14.02
CA ASP A 233 14.55 7.83 -14.42
C ASP A 233 13.41 7.96 -13.40
N HIS A 234 12.96 6.84 -12.82
CA HIS A 234 11.99 6.84 -11.70
C HIS A 234 12.58 7.52 -10.45
N ALA A 235 13.85 7.24 -10.13
CA ALA A 235 14.53 7.91 -9.02
C ALA A 235 14.65 9.43 -9.25
N ALA A 236 14.98 9.84 -10.49
CA ALA A 236 15.03 11.24 -10.87
C ALA A 236 13.64 11.92 -10.79
N MET A 237 12.57 11.22 -11.17
CA MET A 237 11.19 11.66 -11.01
C MET A 237 10.87 11.98 -9.55
N TYR A 238 11.10 11.04 -8.63
CA TYR A 238 10.82 11.28 -7.21
C TYR A 238 11.55 12.52 -6.66
N ARG A 239 12.79 12.77 -7.11
CA ARG A 239 13.55 13.98 -6.73
C ARG A 239 12.93 15.26 -7.28
N ARG A 240 12.38 15.23 -8.51
CA ARG A 240 11.68 16.36 -9.12
C ARG A 240 10.35 16.65 -8.40
N ASP A 241 9.57 15.61 -8.12
CA ASP A 241 8.32 15.73 -7.35
C ASP A 241 8.61 16.34 -5.97
N ALA A 242 9.61 15.82 -5.25
CA ALA A 242 10.01 16.36 -3.95
C ALA A 242 10.43 17.84 -4.03
N ALA A 243 11.14 18.23 -5.08
CA ALA A 243 11.58 19.62 -5.27
C ALA A 243 10.44 20.59 -5.61
N ARG A 244 9.30 20.09 -6.12
CA ARG A 244 8.10 20.87 -6.45
C ARG A 244 7.16 21.08 -5.27
N LEU A 245 7.34 20.35 -4.17
CA LEU A 245 6.50 20.51 -2.98
C LEU A 245 6.62 21.94 -2.43
N PRO A 246 5.52 22.50 -1.89
CA PRO A 246 5.56 23.78 -1.18
C PRO A 246 6.62 23.72 -0.08
N ARG A 247 7.39 24.80 0.08
CA ARG A 247 8.30 24.99 1.21
C ARG A 247 7.73 26.07 2.12
N ASP A 248 7.88 25.86 3.42
CA ASP A 248 7.61 26.86 4.45
C ASP A 248 8.50 28.10 4.30
#